data_AF-A0A3B3QI60-F1
#
_entry.id   AF-A0A3B3QI60-F1
#
_cell.length_a   1.000
_cell.length_b   1.000
_cell.length_c   1.000
_cell.angle_alpha   90.00
_cell.angle_beta   90.00
_cell.angle_gamma   90.00
#
_symmetry.space_group_name_H-M   'P 1'
#
loop_
_entity.id
_entity.type
_entity.pdbx_description
1 polymer ?
#
loop_
_entity_poly.entity_id
_entity_poly.type
_entity_poly.pdbx_seq_one_letter_code
_entity_poly.pdbx_strand_id
1 'polypeptide(L)'
;MRPVILALALALVAPDFSTSKTYVYKYEALLLGGLPNEGLARAGVKIVSKVLISGIAQNTYLLQLSNPEILQYSGNWPKDQFTPAQKLTEALSAQLRTPIKFEYTNGVRCSPSLWDCRSQRLQRFPLLLYHYH
;
A
#
# COMPACT_ATOMS: atom_id res chain seq x y z
N MET A 1 6.11 -32.97 -19.26
CA MET A 1 5.31 -31.74 -19.47
C MET A 1 4.65 -31.39 -18.14
N ARG A 2 5.21 -30.42 -17.40
CA ARG A 2 4.86 -30.11 -16.01
C ARG A 2 3.79 -28.98 -15.96
N PRO A 3 2.78 -29.07 -15.08
CA PRO A 3 1.67 -28.12 -14.99
C PRO A 3 2.13 -26.85 -14.25
N VAL A 4 2.88 -25.98 -14.93
CA VAL A 4 3.33 -24.68 -14.36
C VAL A 4 2.59 -23.50 -15.00
N ILE A 5 1.79 -23.72 -16.05
CA ILE A 5 1.15 -22.64 -16.82
C ILE A 5 -0.14 -22.13 -16.15
N LEU A 6 -0.75 -22.88 -15.22
CA LEU A 6 -2.07 -22.53 -14.67
C LEU A 6 -2.03 -21.56 -13.47
N ALA A 7 -0.87 -21.34 -12.85
CA ALA A 7 -0.76 -20.45 -11.69
C ALA A 7 -0.69 -18.95 -12.06
N LEU A 8 -0.21 -18.62 -13.26
CA LEU A 8 0.02 -17.22 -13.66
C LEU A 8 -1.26 -16.48 -14.10
N ALA A 9 -2.29 -17.21 -14.54
CA ALA A 9 -3.57 -16.61 -14.97
C ALA A 9 -4.40 -16.04 -13.80
N LEU A 10 -4.25 -16.57 -12.58
CA LEU A 10 -4.97 -16.12 -11.38
C LEU A 10 -4.43 -14.79 -10.82
N ALA A 11 -3.22 -14.39 -11.19
CA ALA A 11 -2.58 -13.19 -10.67
C ALA A 11 -3.01 -11.88 -11.37
N LEU A 12 -3.78 -11.97 -12.47
CA LEU A 12 -4.12 -10.83 -13.33
C LEU A 12 -5.57 -10.34 -13.20
N VAL A 13 -6.34 -10.89 -12.24
CA VAL A 13 -7.69 -10.37 -11.99
C VAL A 13 -7.58 -9.10 -11.17
N ALA A 14 -7.91 -7.99 -11.81
CA ALA A 14 -8.02 -6.70 -11.17
C ALA A 14 -9.09 -6.77 -10.05
N PRO A 15 -8.80 -6.29 -8.82
CA PRO A 15 -9.78 -6.33 -7.74
C PRO A 15 -11.02 -5.49 -8.09
N ASP A 16 -12.19 -6.11 -8.09
CA ASP A 16 -13.46 -5.40 -8.32
C ASP A 16 -14.04 -4.87 -7.00
N PHE A 17 -14.31 -3.57 -6.98
CA PHE A 17 -14.81 -2.86 -5.81
C PHE A 17 -16.25 -2.40 -6.06
N SER A 18 -17.18 -2.93 -5.27
CA SER A 18 -18.59 -2.54 -5.29
C SER A 18 -18.81 -1.22 -4.54
N THR A 19 -19.72 -0.38 -5.05
CA THR A 19 -20.11 0.89 -4.43
C THR A 19 -20.94 0.75 -3.16
N SER A 20 -21.45 -0.45 -2.84
CA SER A 20 -22.24 -0.71 -1.63
C SER A 20 -21.43 -1.36 -0.51
N LYS A 21 -20.12 -1.53 -0.69
CA LYS A 21 -19.25 -2.26 0.24
C LYS A 21 -18.04 -1.44 0.65
N THR A 22 -17.61 -1.67 1.88
CA THR A 22 -16.31 -1.23 2.40
C THR A 22 -15.42 -2.45 2.58
N TYR A 23 -14.25 -2.42 1.95
CA TYR A 23 -13.25 -3.46 2.02
C TYR A 23 -12.20 -3.08 3.05
N VAL A 24 -11.81 -4.03 3.89
CA VAL A 24 -10.87 -3.82 5.00
C VAL A 24 -9.64 -4.69 4.79
N TYR A 25 -8.48 -4.07 4.66
CA TYR A 25 -7.20 -4.76 4.47
C TYR A 25 -6.26 -4.44 5.63
N LYS A 26 -5.47 -5.42 6.06
CA LYS A 26 -4.29 -5.13 6.89
C LYS A 26 -3.22 -4.53 5.97
N TYR A 27 -2.58 -3.47 6.44
CA TYR A 27 -1.54 -2.77 5.70
C TYR A 27 -0.28 -2.64 6.56
N GLU A 28 0.84 -3.01 5.96
CA GLU A 28 2.17 -2.81 6.51
C GLU A 28 3.05 -2.19 5.42
N ALA A 29 3.75 -1.11 5.76
CA ALA A 29 4.77 -0.52 4.91
C ALA A 29 6.05 -0.32 5.72
N LEU A 30 7.18 -0.73 5.16
CA LEU A 30 8.49 -0.66 5.79
C LEU A 30 9.44 0.14 4.90
N LEU A 31 10.05 1.17 5.48
CA LEU A 31 11.12 1.93 4.86
C LEU A 31 12.36 1.83 5.75
N LEU A 32 13.42 1.25 5.23
CA LEU A 32 14.72 1.13 5.90
C LEU A 32 15.80 1.84 5.08
N GLY A 33 16.64 2.60 5.77
CA GLY A 33 17.90 3.15 5.26
C GLY A 33 19.10 2.44 5.90
N GLY A 34 20.17 2.30 5.13
CA GLY A 34 21.42 1.66 5.54
C GLY A 34 21.95 0.70 4.47
N LEU A 35 23.05 0.02 4.78
CA LEU A 35 23.66 -0.94 3.86
C LEU A 35 22.78 -2.20 3.72
N PRO A 36 22.66 -2.77 2.50
CA PRO A 36 21.75 -3.89 2.21
C PRO A 36 22.20 -5.24 2.78
N ASN A 37 23.27 -5.29 3.56
CA ASN A 37 23.79 -6.49 4.18
C ASN A 37 23.15 -6.76 5.55
N GLU A 38 23.00 -8.03 5.90
CA GLU A 38 22.57 -8.46 7.24
C GLU A 38 23.64 -8.18 8.30
N GLY A 39 23.21 -8.02 9.55
CA GLY A 39 24.09 -7.76 10.69
C GLY A 39 24.59 -6.32 10.77
N LEU A 40 24.37 -5.50 9.74
CA LEU A 40 24.72 -4.08 9.73
C LEU A 40 23.59 -3.21 10.31
N ALA A 41 23.99 -2.07 10.86
CA ALA A 41 23.06 -1.10 11.39
C ALA A 41 22.18 -0.50 10.28
N ARG A 42 20.88 -0.42 10.54
CA ARG A 42 19.89 0.27 9.72
C ARG A 42 19.02 1.14 10.61
N ALA A 43 18.40 2.14 9.99
CA ALA A 43 17.37 2.95 10.62
C ALA A 43 16.16 3.04 9.71
N GLY A 44 14.97 3.20 10.28
CA GLY A 44 13.78 3.32 9.45
C GLY A 44 12.48 3.39 10.20
N VAL A 45 11.40 3.35 9.42
CA VAL A 45 10.03 3.46 9.90
C VAL A 45 9.18 2.35 9.32
N LYS A 46 8.27 1.82 10.13
CA LYS A 46 7.22 0.91 9.72
C LYS A 46 5.87 1.54 10.04
N ILE A 47 4.94 1.49 9.11
CA ILE A 47 3.56 1.90 9.31
C ILE A 47 2.71 0.63 9.31
N VAL A 48 1.95 0.42 10.38
CA VAL A 48 0.94 -0.64 10.45
C VAL A 48 -0.44 -0.02 10.61
N SER A 49 -1.42 -0.49 9.85
CA SER A 49 -2.78 0.06 9.87
C SER A 49 -3.79 -0.90 9.24
N LYS A 50 -5.07 -0.55 9.36
CA LYS A 50 -6.11 -1.07 8.46
C LYS A 50 -6.35 -0.06 7.35
N VAL A 51 -6.36 -0.51 6.10
CA VAL A 51 -6.83 0.29 4.97
C VAL A 51 -8.30 -0.02 4.72
N LEU A 52 -9.13 1.01 4.72
CA LEU A 52 -10.53 0.97 4.34
C LEU A 52 -10.67 1.49 2.91
N ILE A 53 -11.29 0.71 2.03
CA ILE A 53 -11.63 1.12 0.66
C ILE A 53 -13.14 1.06 0.51
N SER A 54 -13.79 2.19 0.26
CA SER A 54 -15.23 2.26 0.02
C SER A 54 -15.53 2.91 -1.32
N GLY A 55 -16.51 2.39 -2.06
CA GLY A 55 -17.00 3.05 -3.26
C GLY A 55 -17.98 4.16 -2.90
N ILE A 56 -17.84 5.32 -3.55
CA ILE A 56 -18.69 6.49 -3.30
C ILE A 56 -19.46 6.95 -4.56
N ALA A 57 -19.00 6.56 -5.74
CA ALA A 57 -19.69 6.73 -7.02
C ALA A 57 -19.16 5.68 -8.02
N GLN A 58 -19.70 5.66 -9.23
CA GLN A 58 -19.17 4.79 -10.29
C GLN A 58 -17.67 5.05 -10.49
N ASN A 59 -16.88 3.99 -10.38
CA ASN A 59 -15.41 4.00 -10.51
C ASN A 59 -14.68 4.95 -9.55
N THR A 60 -15.34 5.50 -8.53
CA THR A 60 -14.76 6.46 -7.58
C THR A 60 -14.80 5.91 -6.18
N TYR A 61 -13.66 5.94 -5.51
CA TYR A 61 -13.45 5.29 -4.22
C TYR A 61 -12.73 6.22 -3.24
N LEU A 62 -12.92 5.94 -1.95
CA LEU A 62 -12.15 6.52 -0.86
C LEU A 62 -11.25 5.45 -0.25
N LEU A 63 -9.99 5.83 -0.02
CA LEU A 63 -9.03 5.09 0.79
C LEU A 63 -8.83 5.82 2.10
N GLN A 64 -8.94 5.13 3.24
CA GLN A 64 -8.67 5.72 4.54
C GLN A 64 -7.90 4.74 5.44
N LEU A 65 -6.90 5.25 6.16
CA LEU A 65 -6.23 4.49 7.21
C LEU A 65 -7.04 4.53 8.51
N SER A 66 -7.28 3.37 9.10
CA SER A 66 -7.88 3.19 10.41
C SER A 66 -6.80 2.79 11.40
N ASN A 67 -6.74 3.55 12.50
CA ASN A 67 -5.81 3.34 13.61
C ASN A 67 -4.35 3.14 13.15
N PRO A 68 -3.78 4.07 12.35
CA PRO A 68 -2.39 3.94 11.93
C PRO A 68 -1.44 4.07 13.12
N GLU A 69 -0.41 3.25 13.14
CA GLU A 69 0.70 3.29 14.10
C GLU A 69 2.02 3.34 13.35
N ILE A 70 2.90 4.25 13.77
CA ILE A 70 4.28 4.32 13.28
C ILE A 70 5.19 3.66 14.31
N LEU A 71 5.99 2.72 13.84
CA LEU A 71 7.08 2.10 14.58
C LEU A 71 8.41 2.58 13.99
N GLN A 72 9.39 2.81 14.85
CA GLN A 72 10.74 3.17 14.46
C GLN A 72 11.69 1.98 14.65
N TYR A 73 12.72 1.96 13.82
CA TYR A 73 13.79 0.98 13.86
C TYR A 73 15.14 1.69 13.91
N SER A 74 16.03 1.25 14.78
CA SER A 74 17.43 1.68 14.83
C SER A 74 18.24 0.55 15.44
N GLY A 75 19.09 -0.10 14.65
CA GLY A 75 19.86 -1.24 15.12
C GLY A 75 20.33 -2.19 14.02
N ASN A 76 20.86 -3.33 14.41
CA ASN A 76 21.42 -4.35 13.53
C ASN A 76 20.31 -5.16 12.86
N TRP A 77 20.12 -4.97 11.55
CA TRP A 77 19.06 -5.66 10.80
C TRP A 77 19.40 -7.13 10.53
N PRO A 78 18.46 -8.08 10.65
CA PRO A 78 17.06 -7.97 11.11
C PRO A 78 16.89 -8.34 12.61
N LYS A 79 17.94 -8.26 13.43
CA LYS A 79 17.95 -8.80 14.80
C LYS A 79 17.18 -7.93 15.78
N ASP A 80 17.35 -6.62 15.68
CA ASP A 80 16.74 -5.70 16.64
C ASP A 80 15.24 -5.53 16.36
N GLN A 81 14.51 -5.00 17.35
CA GLN A 81 13.06 -4.90 17.29
C GLN A 81 12.61 -3.49 16.92
N PHE A 82 11.44 -3.41 16.28
CA PHE A 82 10.72 -2.16 16.10
C PHE A 82 10.17 -1.67 17.44
N THR A 83 10.21 -0.37 17.67
CA THR A 83 9.64 0.27 18.86
C THR A 83 8.59 1.31 18.47
N PRO A 84 7.51 1.51 19.27
CA PRO A 84 6.50 2.50 18.95
C PRO A 84 7.02 3.95 18.90
N ALA A 85 6.72 4.66 17.82
CA ALA A 85 7.00 6.09 17.67
C ALA A 85 5.74 6.92 17.97
N GLN A 86 5.27 6.89 19.22
CA GLN A 86 3.99 7.49 19.63
C GLN A 86 3.88 8.98 19.27
N LYS A 87 4.90 9.78 19.62
CA LYS A 87 4.92 11.22 19.33
C LYS A 87 4.79 11.52 17.83
N LEU A 88 5.46 10.74 16.97
CA LEU A 88 5.38 10.90 15.52
C LEU A 88 4.03 10.46 14.98
N THR A 89 3.49 9.36 15.51
CA THR A 89 2.15 8.86 15.19
C THR A 89 1.08 9.92 15.51
N GLU A 90 1.17 10.56 16.67
CA GLU A 90 0.27 11.64 17.09
C GLU A 90 0.42 12.87 16.19
N ALA A 91 1.65 13.32 15.93
CA ALA A 91 1.94 14.47 15.09
C ALA A 91 1.41 14.32 13.66
N LEU A 92 1.41 13.11 13.11
CA LEU A 92 0.93 12.81 11.75
C LEU A 92 -0.49 12.25 11.72
N SER A 93 -1.16 12.09 12.86
CA SER A 93 -2.43 11.37 12.98
C SER A 93 -3.53 11.93 12.06
N ALA A 94 -3.67 13.26 11.99
CA ALA A 94 -4.63 13.93 11.14
C ALA A 94 -4.33 13.69 9.64
N GLN A 95 -3.05 13.76 9.26
CA GLN A 95 -2.61 13.56 7.88
C GLN A 95 -2.82 12.10 7.45
N LEU A 96 -2.42 11.14 8.29
CA LEU A 96 -2.56 9.71 8.00
C LEU A 96 -4.03 9.26 7.93
N ARG A 97 -4.92 9.89 8.69
CA ARG A 97 -6.36 9.58 8.69
C ARG A 97 -7.14 10.33 7.62
N THR A 98 -6.50 11.25 6.89
CA THR A 98 -7.16 12.01 5.82
C THR A 98 -7.55 11.05 4.69
N PRO A 99 -8.85 10.95 4.34
CA PRO A 99 -9.28 10.09 3.24
C PRO A 99 -8.71 10.55 1.90
N ILE A 100 -8.27 9.61 1.07
CA ILE A 100 -7.77 9.86 -0.27
C ILE A 100 -8.82 9.39 -1.27
N LYS A 101 -9.32 10.32 -2.10
CA LYS A 101 -10.20 10.00 -3.22
C LYS A 101 -9.39 9.55 -4.44
N PHE A 102 -9.78 8.46 -5.06
CA PHE A 102 -9.16 7.96 -6.28
C PHE A 102 -10.18 7.32 -7.21
N GLU A 103 -9.88 7.32 -8.51
CA GLU A 103 -10.65 6.61 -9.51
C GLU A 103 -9.99 5.26 -9.82
N TYR A 104 -10.82 4.25 -10.07
CA TYR A 104 -10.38 2.90 -10.38
C TYR A 104 -11.31 2.24 -11.39
N THR A 105 -10.74 1.74 -12.48
CA THR A 105 -11.47 0.98 -13.50
C THR A 105 -10.65 -0.23 -13.92
N ASN A 106 -11.09 -1.44 -13.58
CA ASN A 106 -10.53 -2.71 -14.07
C ASN A 106 -8.99 -2.80 -14.03
N GLY A 107 -8.37 -2.34 -12.94
CA GLY A 107 -6.92 -2.43 -12.73
C GLY A 107 -6.13 -1.18 -13.12
N VAL A 108 -6.76 -0.18 -13.75
CA VAL A 108 -6.15 1.13 -14.00
C VAL A 108 -6.54 2.08 -12.86
N ARG A 109 -5.54 2.64 -12.17
CA ARG A 109 -5.72 3.62 -11.10
C ARG A 109 -5.51 5.03 -11.68
N CYS A 110 -6.50 5.90 -11.56
CA CYS A 110 -6.47 7.29 -12.00
C CYS A 110 -6.61 8.18 -10.76
N SER A 111 -5.65 9.07 -10.48
CA SER A 111 -5.77 10.04 -9.39
C SER A 111 -5.81 11.46 -9.99
N PRO A 112 -6.82 12.28 -9.67
CA PRO A 112 -6.94 13.63 -10.26
C PRO A 112 -5.75 14.56 -9.96
N SER A 113 -4.98 14.30 -8.91
CA SER A 113 -3.82 15.12 -8.54
C SER A 113 -2.52 14.70 -9.24
N LEU A 114 -2.53 13.58 -9.96
CA LEU A 114 -1.37 13.02 -10.66
C LEU A 114 -1.86 12.35 -11.96
N TRP A 115 -1.70 13.08 -13.08
CA TRP A 115 -1.77 12.64 -14.48
C TRP A 115 -3.17 12.62 -15.16
N ASP A 116 -3.22 13.19 -16.38
CA ASP A 116 -4.39 13.27 -17.27
C ASP A 116 -4.80 11.87 -17.80
N CYS A 117 -5.99 11.41 -17.41
CA CYS A 117 -6.50 10.08 -17.75
C CYS A 117 -7.06 9.93 -19.17
N ARG A 118 -7.10 11.00 -19.98
CA ARG A 118 -7.65 10.89 -21.35
C ARG A 118 -6.73 10.12 -22.31
N SER A 119 -5.46 9.91 -21.96
CA SER A 119 -4.43 9.32 -22.83
C SER A 119 -4.12 7.83 -22.58
N GLN A 120 -4.61 7.22 -21.50
CA GLN A 120 -4.17 5.87 -21.06
C GLN A 120 -4.96 4.66 -21.61
N ARG A 121 -5.84 4.83 -22.60
CA ARG A 121 -6.49 3.68 -23.28
C ARG A 121 -5.47 2.69 -23.89
N LEU A 122 -4.19 3.08 -24.00
CA LEU A 122 -3.12 2.26 -24.60
C LEU A 122 -2.04 1.75 -23.63
N GLN A 123 -2.07 2.03 -22.31
CA GLN A 123 -1.00 1.58 -21.42
C GLN A 123 -1.53 0.88 -20.16
N ARG A 124 -1.72 -0.44 -20.26
CA ARG A 124 -1.79 -1.35 -19.12
C ARG A 124 -0.43 -1.38 -18.43
N PHE A 125 -0.29 -0.70 -17.29
CA PHE A 125 0.83 -0.93 -16.38
C PHE A 125 0.39 -1.91 -15.28
N PRO A 126 1.05 -3.07 -15.11
CA PRO A 126 0.78 -3.99 -14.02
C PRO A 126 1.35 -3.43 -12.71
N LEU A 127 0.57 -3.52 -11.63
CA LEU A 127 1.02 -3.31 -10.26
C LEU A 127 2.06 -4.38 -9.88
N LEU A 128 3.35 -4.03 -9.93
CA LEU A 128 4.40 -4.81 -9.30
C LEU A 128 4.38 -4.52 -7.80
N LEU A 129 3.76 -5.42 -7.04
CA LEU A 129 4.04 -5.57 -5.60
C LEU A 129 5.47 -6.12 -5.49
N TYR A 130 6.43 -5.25 -5.21
CA TYR A 130 7.78 -5.68 -4.87
C TYR A 130 7.73 -6.46 -3.55
N HIS A 131 7.90 -7.79 -3.64
CA HIS A 131 8.45 -8.58 -2.55
C HIS A 131 9.93 -8.19 -2.42
N TYR A 132 10.30 -7.57 -1.30
CA TYR A 132 11.70 -7.47 -0.92
C TYR A 132 12.02 -8.67 -0.03
N HIS A 133 12.99 -9.48 -0.48
CA HIS A 133 13.59 -10.56 0.28
C HIS A 133 14.34 -10.02 1.51
#